data_AF-A0A1J5D524-F1
#
_entry.id   AF-A0A1J5D524-F1
#
_cell.length_a   1.000
_cell.length_b   1.000
_cell.length_c   1.000
_cell.angle_alpha   90.00
_cell.angle_beta   90.00
_cell.angle_gamma   90.00
#
_symmetry.space_group_name_H-M   'P 1'
#
loop_
_entity.id
_entity.type
_entity.pdbx_description
1 polymer ?
#
loop_
_entity_poly.entity_id
_entity_poly.type
_entity_poly.pdbx_seq_one_letter_code
_entity_poly.pdbx_strand_id
1 'polypeptide(L)'
;MVSIYEAEVRKKYKVKEDQLTSRVFGALAMLPKQTVLLPFLELLAKDTASGQDKDAPVLSKITSWRSEGVKSANISLWKYAEGSYPDIYIKMGDFVIVIEVKKAAPATTTQIVEQYSNAVKLGEKKREGKLAYFLLTNDDKIPDAVNEAQEELRGEFPNARIHWRRWPQVWKWLKEIQGNQEVNGVSQKLLEATIKLLEANDMAYPTGFKKNWFDEKVCNALDRVQELCREIRLTIKEVNAKLEEKGLEKLGNQPDLKITGKLGNHDEWVPRSFLFYFKDKHWTKVKDPNIHPSLCIEFNLESDYQGVGVGLLWNDPNEELVKEVRERISELAGAEVDDKLWADDGELSVGWWLSAKDLSNSEAPDKLLCKLVQIRDFANKLEELRGTLGLRTARVLKRMGKGTVPKK
;
A
#
# COMPACT_ATOMS: atom_id res chain seq x y z
N MET A 1 -23.86 25.60 -7.98
CA MET A 1 -22.72 25.22 -7.12
C MET A 1 -22.58 23.72 -7.31
N VAL A 2 -21.53 23.24 -7.98
CA VAL A 2 -21.37 21.79 -8.21
C VAL A 2 -20.90 21.20 -6.89
N SER A 3 -21.72 20.36 -6.25
CA SER A 3 -21.35 19.75 -4.97
C SER A 3 -20.23 18.72 -5.19
N ILE A 4 -19.43 18.44 -4.15
CA ILE A 4 -18.44 17.35 -4.17
C ILE A 4 -19.13 16.07 -4.70
N TYR A 5 -20.33 15.77 -4.19
CA TYR A 5 -21.17 14.64 -4.61
C TYR A 5 -21.60 14.65 -6.09
N GLU A 6 -21.83 15.81 -6.70
CA GLU A 6 -22.15 15.87 -8.14
C GLU A 6 -20.93 15.56 -9.02
N ALA A 7 -19.75 16.01 -8.58
CA ALA A 7 -18.49 15.71 -9.23
C ALA A 7 -18.17 14.21 -9.09
N GLU A 8 -18.49 13.65 -7.92
CA GLU A 8 -18.41 12.23 -7.60
C GLU A 8 -19.35 11.37 -8.46
N VAL A 9 -20.61 11.77 -8.64
CA VAL A 9 -21.64 10.99 -9.34
C VAL A 9 -21.47 10.98 -10.87
N ARG A 10 -20.82 11.98 -11.48
CA ARG A 10 -20.71 12.13 -12.94
C ARG A 10 -19.73 11.17 -13.62
N LYS A 11 -18.87 10.46 -12.89
CA LYS A 11 -18.01 9.38 -13.41
C LYS A 11 -18.22 8.11 -12.60
N LYS A 12 -18.49 6.98 -13.27
CA LYS A 12 -18.51 5.65 -12.66
C LYS A 12 -17.14 5.35 -12.04
N TYR A 13 -17.06 5.50 -10.72
CA TYR A 13 -15.85 5.39 -9.90
C TYR A 13 -15.14 4.06 -9.98
N LYS A 14 -14.01 4.02 -10.69
CA LYS A 14 -12.97 3.02 -10.46
C LYS A 14 -11.55 3.58 -10.34
N VAL A 15 -11.36 4.89 -10.47
CA VAL A 15 -10.02 5.50 -10.42
C VAL A 15 -9.84 6.25 -9.10
N LYS A 16 -8.96 5.75 -8.22
CA LYS A 16 -8.64 6.34 -6.90
C LYS A 16 -8.12 7.80 -7.01
N GLU A 17 -7.54 8.16 -8.16
CA GLU A 17 -7.01 9.49 -8.46
C GLU A 17 -8.11 10.56 -8.47
N ASP A 18 -9.18 10.36 -9.25
CA ASP A 18 -10.30 11.31 -9.36
C ASP A 18 -10.94 11.60 -7.98
N GLN A 19 -11.06 10.58 -7.12
CA GLN A 19 -11.59 10.74 -5.75
C GLN A 19 -10.71 11.60 -4.85
N LEU A 20 -9.40 11.46 -4.96
CA LEU A 20 -8.47 12.29 -4.18
C LEU A 20 -8.57 13.75 -4.65
N THR A 21 -8.56 13.95 -5.97
CA THR A 21 -8.70 15.27 -6.60
C THR A 21 -10.00 15.97 -6.19
N SER A 22 -11.16 15.29 -6.27
CA SER A 22 -12.43 15.91 -5.85
C SER A 22 -12.42 16.30 -4.38
N ARG A 23 -11.88 15.45 -3.51
CA ARG A 23 -11.90 15.70 -2.07
C ARG A 23 -10.97 16.86 -1.68
N VAL A 24 -9.78 16.93 -2.27
CA VAL A 24 -8.81 18.01 -1.98
C VAL A 24 -9.30 19.34 -2.53
N PHE A 25 -9.61 19.41 -3.83
CA PHE A 25 -9.98 20.68 -4.46
C PHE A 25 -11.44 21.06 -4.22
N GLY A 26 -12.31 20.09 -3.96
CA GLY A 26 -13.66 20.32 -3.45
C GLY A 26 -13.66 20.91 -2.04
N ALA A 27 -12.78 20.44 -1.14
CA ALA A 27 -12.58 21.08 0.16
C ALA A 27 -12.09 22.53 0.00
N LEU A 28 -11.09 22.78 -0.85
CA LEU A 28 -10.63 24.13 -1.17
C LEU A 28 -11.75 25.03 -1.72
N ALA A 29 -12.69 24.48 -2.49
CA ALA A 29 -13.84 25.23 -3.02
C ALA A 29 -14.84 25.66 -1.93
N MET A 30 -14.88 24.94 -0.81
CA MET A 30 -15.77 25.20 0.33
C MET A 30 -15.11 26.08 1.40
N LEU A 31 -13.79 26.17 1.41
CA LEU A 31 -13.02 26.91 2.42
C LEU A 31 -13.04 28.42 2.18
N PRO A 32 -12.85 29.25 3.23
CA PRO A 32 -12.84 30.70 3.10
C PRO A 32 -11.79 31.16 2.10
N LYS A 33 -12.22 31.91 1.09
CA LYS A 33 -11.33 32.34 -0.01
C LYS A 33 -10.14 33.17 0.50
N GLN A 34 -10.37 33.97 1.53
CA GLN A 34 -9.37 34.90 2.04
C GLN A 34 -8.26 34.22 2.81
N THR A 35 -8.62 33.37 3.77
CA THR A 35 -7.68 32.80 4.74
C THR A 35 -7.14 31.45 4.30
N VAL A 36 -7.71 30.86 3.24
CA VAL A 36 -7.27 29.56 2.71
C VAL A 36 -6.92 29.63 1.23
N LEU A 37 -7.88 29.98 0.36
CA LEU A 37 -7.66 29.88 -1.10
C LEU A 37 -6.58 30.85 -1.58
N LEU A 38 -6.57 32.10 -1.12
CA LEU A 38 -5.54 33.07 -1.50
C LEU A 38 -4.14 32.60 -1.08
N PRO A 39 -3.88 32.26 0.20
CA PRO A 39 -2.60 31.66 0.60
C PRO A 39 -2.22 30.42 -0.22
N PHE A 40 -3.17 29.55 -0.52
CA PHE A 40 -2.93 28.37 -1.36
C PHE A 40 -2.46 28.74 -2.77
N LEU A 41 -3.14 29.68 -3.42
CA LEU A 41 -2.78 30.14 -4.76
C LEU A 41 -1.45 30.88 -4.79
N GLU A 42 -1.13 31.64 -3.74
CA GLU A 42 0.18 32.27 -3.59
C GLU A 42 1.30 31.23 -3.49
N LEU A 43 1.11 30.20 -2.66
CA LEU A 43 2.08 29.12 -2.50
C LEU A 43 2.22 28.30 -3.78
N LEU A 44 1.11 27.99 -4.46
CA LEU A 44 1.09 27.35 -5.77
C LEU A 44 1.94 28.13 -6.80
N ALA A 45 1.85 29.46 -6.79
CA ALA A 45 2.62 30.31 -7.69
C ALA A 45 4.10 30.48 -7.28
N LYS A 46 4.41 30.51 -5.97
CA LYS A 46 5.76 30.76 -5.43
C LYS A 46 6.66 29.52 -5.33
N ASP A 47 6.09 28.35 -5.04
CA ASP A 47 6.86 27.13 -4.73
C ASP A 47 7.32 26.42 -6.02
N THR A 48 8.20 27.10 -6.76
CA THR A 48 8.74 26.68 -8.05
C THR A 48 9.87 25.67 -7.86
N ALA A 49 9.80 24.51 -8.50
CA ALA A 49 10.94 23.61 -8.57
C ALA A 49 11.97 24.20 -9.55
N SER A 50 13.21 24.42 -9.08
CA SER A 50 14.39 24.56 -9.94
C SER A 50 14.37 25.67 -11.01
N GLY A 51 13.78 26.83 -10.72
CA GLY A 51 13.93 28.03 -11.56
C GLY A 51 13.21 28.01 -12.93
N GLN A 52 12.35 27.02 -13.19
CA GLN A 52 11.52 26.89 -14.41
C GLN A 52 10.62 28.12 -14.66
N ASP A 53 10.24 28.78 -13.57
CA ASP A 53 9.21 29.81 -13.52
C ASP A 53 9.78 31.23 -13.33
N LYS A 54 11.10 31.40 -13.50
CA LYS A 54 11.72 32.73 -13.42
C LYS A 54 11.04 33.68 -14.40
N ASP A 55 10.57 34.81 -13.87
CA ASP A 55 9.94 35.90 -14.62
C ASP A 55 8.60 35.58 -15.30
N ALA A 56 7.90 34.50 -14.92
CA ALA A 56 6.57 34.19 -15.47
C ALA A 56 5.52 35.25 -15.05
N PRO A 57 5.03 36.13 -15.94
CA PRO A 57 4.17 37.26 -15.55
C PRO A 57 2.84 36.83 -14.93
N VAL A 58 2.37 35.65 -15.36
CA VAL A 58 1.13 35.04 -14.87
C VAL A 58 1.22 34.67 -13.39
N LEU A 59 2.37 34.16 -12.93
CA LEU A 59 2.60 33.80 -11.53
C LEU A 59 2.77 35.06 -10.66
N SER A 60 3.47 36.07 -11.16
CA SER A 60 3.58 37.39 -10.49
C SER A 60 2.22 38.07 -10.31
N LYS A 61 1.28 37.88 -11.24
CA LYS A 61 -0.12 38.35 -11.07
C LYS A 61 -0.82 37.59 -9.94
N ILE A 62 -0.63 36.28 -9.81
CA ILE A 62 -1.22 35.48 -8.73
C ILE A 62 -0.67 35.93 -7.36
N THR A 63 0.64 36.12 -7.24
CA THR A 63 1.29 36.47 -5.96
C THR A 63 1.04 37.91 -5.52
N SER A 64 0.58 38.79 -6.41
CA SER A 64 0.21 40.18 -6.09
C SER A 64 -1.26 40.35 -5.72
N TRP A 65 -2.06 39.27 -5.75
CA TRP A 65 -3.47 39.37 -5.38
C TRP A 65 -3.65 39.73 -3.91
N ARG A 66 -4.61 40.63 -3.69
CA ARG A 66 -5.17 40.93 -2.37
C ARG A 66 -6.52 40.26 -2.23
N SER A 67 -7.16 40.50 -1.09
CA SER A 67 -8.46 39.94 -0.76
C SER A 67 -9.52 40.11 -1.85
N GLU A 68 -9.54 41.27 -2.48
CA GLU A 68 -10.46 41.62 -3.56
C GLU A 68 -10.29 40.75 -4.80
N GLY A 69 -9.06 40.30 -5.09
CA GLY A 69 -8.73 39.51 -6.28
C GLY A 69 -9.35 38.11 -6.25
N VAL A 70 -9.47 37.52 -5.07
CA VAL A 70 -10.01 36.15 -4.90
C VAL A 70 -11.48 36.10 -4.51
N LYS A 71 -12.12 37.23 -4.20
CA LYS A 71 -13.56 37.26 -3.84
C LYS A 71 -14.44 36.62 -4.91
N SER A 72 -14.11 36.83 -6.20
CA SER A 72 -14.82 36.25 -7.34
C SER A 72 -14.41 34.82 -7.69
N ALA A 73 -13.43 34.22 -6.99
CA ALA A 73 -12.89 32.91 -7.34
C ALA A 73 -13.97 31.83 -7.33
N ASN A 74 -14.01 31.02 -8.38
CA ASN A 74 -14.89 29.87 -8.50
C ASN A 74 -14.06 28.66 -8.93
N ILE A 75 -14.02 27.64 -8.06
CA ILE A 75 -13.39 26.36 -8.35
C ILE A 75 -14.45 25.42 -8.91
N SER A 76 -14.19 24.85 -10.08
CA SER A 76 -15.01 23.84 -10.74
C SER A 76 -14.16 22.61 -11.01
N LEU A 77 -14.67 21.43 -10.68
CA LEU A 77 -14.05 20.15 -10.99
C LEU A 77 -14.61 19.60 -12.31
N TRP A 78 -13.75 19.05 -13.17
CA TRP A 78 -14.12 18.43 -14.45
C TRP A 78 -15.13 19.24 -15.25
N LYS A 79 -14.82 20.52 -15.43
CA LYS A 79 -15.68 21.42 -16.21
C LYS A 79 -15.34 21.25 -17.70
N TYR A 80 -16.32 20.84 -18.50
CA TYR A 80 -16.13 20.73 -19.95
C TYR A 80 -15.59 22.04 -20.55
N ALA A 81 -14.50 21.93 -21.28
CA ALA A 81 -13.75 23.02 -21.89
C ALA A 81 -13.34 22.60 -23.31
N GLU A 82 -14.15 23.01 -24.32
CA GLU A 82 -13.83 22.87 -25.76
C GLU A 82 -13.23 21.50 -26.14
N GLY A 83 -13.84 20.39 -25.69
CA GLY A 83 -13.42 19.03 -26.04
C GLY A 83 -12.67 18.28 -24.93
N SER A 84 -12.19 18.97 -23.88
CA SER A 84 -11.55 18.33 -22.73
C SER A 84 -12.24 18.63 -21.40
N TYR A 85 -11.85 17.87 -20.37
CA TYR A 85 -12.30 18.05 -18.99
C TYR A 85 -11.08 18.20 -18.09
N PRO A 86 -10.54 19.43 -17.92
CA PRO A 86 -9.49 19.65 -16.94
C PRO A 86 -9.97 19.22 -15.55
N ASP A 87 -9.07 18.61 -14.79
CA ASP A 87 -9.39 18.14 -13.45
C ASP A 87 -9.91 19.26 -12.55
N ILE A 88 -9.19 20.39 -12.53
CA ILE A 88 -9.59 21.58 -11.80
C ILE A 88 -9.53 22.82 -12.70
N TYR A 89 -10.58 23.62 -12.62
CA TYR A 89 -10.71 24.90 -13.30
C TYR A 89 -11.09 25.98 -12.29
N ILE A 90 -10.22 26.96 -12.07
CA ILE A 90 -10.44 28.09 -11.14
C ILE A 90 -10.57 29.38 -11.94
N LYS A 91 -11.73 30.02 -11.88
CA LYS A 91 -11.98 31.31 -12.54
C LYS A 91 -12.00 32.46 -11.55
N MET A 92 -11.27 33.52 -11.86
CA MET A 92 -11.18 34.77 -11.09
C MET A 92 -11.18 35.97 -12.05
N GLY A 93 -12.34 36.60 -12.23
CA GLY A 93 -12.47 37.72 -13.18
C GLY A 93 -12.09 37.32 -14.61
N ASP A 94 -11.04 37.98 -15.14
CA ASP A 94 -10.44 37.74 -16.45
C ASP A 94 -9.36 36.64 -16.45
N PHE A 95 -9.14 35.99 -15.32
CA PHE A 95 -8.04 35.05 -15.10
C PHE A 95 -8.56 33.64 -14.84
N VAL A 96 -7.86 32.67 -15.42
CA VAL A 96 -8.16 31.25 -15.29
C VAL A 96 -6.91 30.51 -14.85
N ILE A 97 -7.10 29.62 -13.88
CA ILE A 97 -6.12 28.61 -13.51
C ILE A 97 -6.69 27.25 -13.89
N VAL A 98 -5.96 26.50 -14.69
CA VAL A 98 -6.22 25.09 -14.97
C VAL A 98 -5.18 24.27 -14.22
N ILE A 99 -5.63 23.24 -13.51
CA ILE A 99 -4.74 22.28 -12.87
C ILE A 99 -5.15 20.90 -13.38
N GLU A 100 -4.21 20.23 -14.03
CA GLU A 100 -4.32 18.83 -14.38
C GLU A 100 -3.56 17.99 -13.35
N VAL A 101 -4.17 16.89 -12.93
CA VAL A 101 -3.61 16.00 -11.91
C VAL A 101 -3.16 14.69 -12.56
N LYS A 102 -2.00 14.18 -12.13
CA LYS A 102 -1.52 12.83 -12.44
C LYS A 102 -0.90 12.18 -11.21
N LYS A 103 -1.50 11.10 -10.70
CA LYS A 103 -0.99 10.35 -9.54
C LYS A 103 -0.42 9.00 -9.96
N ALA A 104 -1.20 8.20 -10.68
CA ALA A 104 -0.83 6.81 -11.00
C ALA A 104 -0.35 6.64 -12.46
N ALA A 105 -0.96 7.35 -13.40
CA ALA A 105 -0.56 7.32 -14.80
C ALA A 105 0.44 8.45 -15.09
N PRO A 106 1.50 8.20 -15.87
CA PRO A 106 2.43 9.24 -16.29
C PRO A 106 1.70 10.27 -17.17
N ALA A 107 2.08 11.53 -17.04
CA ALA A 107 1.62 12.58 -17.95
C ALA A 107 2.21 12.34 -19.36
N THR A 108 1.39 12.51 -20.40
CA THR A 108 1.85 12.39 -21.79
C THR A 108 1.84 13.73 -22.50
N THR A 109 2.79 13.92 -23.42
CA THR A 109 2.94 15.15 -24.22
C THR A 109 1.64 15.51 -24.94
N THR A 110 1.06 14.55 -25.66
CA THR A 110 -0.20 14.73 -26.41
C THR A 110 -1.35 15.21 -25.52
N GLN A 111 -1.52 14.61 -24.34
CA GLN A 111 -2.58 15.01 -23.41
C GLN A 111 -2.39 16.45 -22.92
N ILE A 112 -1.16 16.81 -22.54
CA ILE A 112 -0.85 18.15 -22.04
C ILE A 112 -1.09 19.20 -23.14
N VAL A 113 -0.62 18.94 -24.36
CA VAL A 113 -0.80 19.83 -25.52
C VAL A 113 -2.28 20.04 -25.81
N GLU A 114 -3.07 18.97 -25.90
CA GLU A 114 -4.51 19.05 -26.16
C GLU A 114 -5.24 19.84 -25.09
N GLN A 115 -4.98 19.54 -23.81
CA GLN A 115 -5.64 20.20 -22.69
C GLN A 115 -5.27 21.69 -22.59
N TYR A 116 -4.00 22.03 -22.82
CA TYR A 116 -3.55 23.43 -22.83
C TYR A 116 -4.24 24.22 -23.96
N SER A 117 -4.21 23.70 -25.18
CA SER A 117 -4.83 24.34 -26.34
C SER A 117 -6.33 24.56 -26.16
N ASN A 118 -7.04 23.58 -25.61
CA ASN A 118 -8.47 23.70 -25.31
C ASN A 118 -8.73 24.74 -24.22
N ALA A 119 -7.86 24.85 -23.21
CA ALA A 119 -7.95 25.87 -22.17
C ALA A 119 -7.75 27.29 -22.74
N VAL A 120 -6.80 27.50 -23.66
CA VAL A 120 -6.59 28.78 -24.33
C VAL A 120 -7.80 29.17 -25.17
N LYS A 121 -8.29 28.27 -26.03
CA LYS A 121 -9.47 28.50 -26.89
C LYS A 121 -10.72 28.85 -26.08
N LEU A 122 -10.92 28.15 -24.96
CA LEU A 122 -12.00 28.47 -24.04
C LEU A 122 -11.85 29.88 -23.47
N GLY A 123 -10.63 30.25 -23.09
CA GLY A 123 -10.32 31.57 -22.56
C GLY A 123 -10.62 32.67 -23.57
N GLU A 124 -10.19 32.51 -24.81
CA GLU A 124 -10.48 33.44 -25.91
C GLU A 124 -11.99 33.60 -26.15
N LYS A 125 -12.73 32.48 -26.26
CA LYS A 125 -14.18 32.48 -26.50
C LYS A 125 -14.96 33.14 -25.37
N LYS A 126 -14.53 32.95 -24.12
CA LYS A 126 -15.16 33.52 -22.93
C LYS A 126 -14.61 34.90 -22.53
N ARG A 127 -13.67 35.45 -23.31
CA ARG A 127 -12.94 36.69 -23.01
C ARG A 127 -12.24 36.65 -21.64
N GLU A 128 -11.75 35.47 -21.27
CA GLU A 128 -10.90 35.25 -20.10
C GLU A 128 -9.46 35.45 -20.58
N GLY A 129 -8.89 36.63 -20.28
CA GLY A 129 -7.68 37.12 -20.94
C GLY A 129 -6.37 36.48 -20.49
N LYS A 130 -6.31 35.77 -19.35
CA LYS A 130 -5.05 35.20 -18.82
C LYS A 130 -5.25 33.77 -18.31
N LEU A 131 -4.39 32.86 -18.77
CA LEU A 131 -4.36 31.45 -18.38
C LEU A 131 -3.08 31.13 -17.61
N ALA A 132 -3.21 30.47 -16.47
CA ALA A 132 -2.14 29.74 -15.81
C ALA A 132 -2.45 28.24 -15.89
N TYR A 133 -1.57 27.46 -16.52
CA TYR A 133 -1.74 26.01 -16.62
C TYR A 133 -0.75 25.31 -15.70
N PHE A 134 -1.27 24.50 -14.78
CA PHE A 134 -0.47 23.70 -13.85
C PHE A 134 -0.63 22.21 -14.12
N LEU A 135 0.48 21.49 -14.06
CA LEU A 135 0.49 20.02 -13.98
C LEU A 135 0.93 19.62 -12.57
N LEU A 136 0.07 18.90 -11.85
CA LEU A 136 0.33 18.39 -10.51
C LEU A 136 0.60 16.89 -10.57
N THR A 137 1.84 16.46 -10.28
CA THR A 137 2.21 15.03 -10.32
C THR A 137 2.77 14.51 -9.00
N ASN A 138 2.94 13.19 -8.87
CA ASN A 138 3.68 12.59 -7.74
C ASN A 138 5.17 12.37 -8.05
N ASP A 139 5.64 12.79 -9.22
CA ASP A 139 7.03 12.56 -9.64
C ASP A 139 8.02 13.35 -8.78
N ASP A 140 9.23 12.82 -8.63
CA ASP A 140 10.32 13.50 -7.93
C ASP A 140 11.00 14.58 -8.77
N LYS A 141 10.85 14.51 -10.09
CA LYS A 141 11.42 15.40 -11.09
C LYS A 141 10.36 15.82 -12.09
N ILE A 142 10.60 16.92 -12.77
CA ILE A 142 9.73 17.39 -13.84
C ILE A 142 9.60 16.29 -14.92
N PRO A 143 8.38 15.90 -15.32
CA PRO A 143 8.21 14.92 -16.40
C PRO A 143 8.76 15.47 -17.72
N ASP A 144 9.47 14.63 -18.48
CA ASP A 144 10.00 15.01 -19.81
C ASP A 144 8.89 15.52 -20.74
N ALA A 145 7.70 14.94 -20.63
CA ALA A 145 6.49 15.34 -21.34
C ALA A 145 6.12 16.82 -21.16
N VAL A 146 6.49 17.45 -20.03
CA VAL A 146 6.27 18.89 -19.82
C VAL A 146 7.12 19.71 -20.78
N ASN A 147 8.42 19.39 -20.90
CA ASN A 147 9.33 20.13 -21.76
C ASN A 147 8.96 19.92 -23.24
N GLU A 148 8.67 18.68 -23.62
CA GLU A 148 8.21 18.34 -24.97
C GLU A 148 6.92 19.10 -25.34
N ALA A 149 5.92 19.08 -24.46
CA ALA A 149 4.65 19.78 -24.70
C ALA A 149 4.85 21.30 -24.80
N GLN A 150 5.74 21.88 -23.98
CA GLN A 150 6.05 23.30 -24.08
C GLN A 150 6.71 23.68 -25.41
N GLU A 151 7.62 22.86 -25.94
CA GLU A 151 8.24 23.13 -27.25
C GLU A 151 7.21 23.00 -28.38
N GLU A 152 6.34 21.99 -28.34
CA GLU A 152 5.26 21.82 -29.32
C GLU A 152 4.26 22.99 -29.30
N LEU A 153 3.82 23.40 -28.10
CA LEU A 153 2.87 24.50 -27.93
C LEU A 153 3.42 25.85 -28.37
N ARG A 154 4.74 26.08 -28.34
CA ARG A 154 5.34 27.36 -28.78
C ARG A 154 5.13 27.67 -30.25
N GLY A 155 4.84 26.65 -31.08
CA GLY A 155 4.50 26.85 -32.49
C GLY A 155 3.22 27.66 -32.69
N GLU A 156 2.19 27.42 -31.86
CA GLU A 156 0.88 28.10 -31.94
C GLU A 156 0.74 29.19 -30.87
N PHE A 157 1.33 28.97 -29.69
CA PHE A 157 1.25 29.84 -28.52
C PHE A 157 2.67 30.20 -28.05
N PRO A 158 3.29 31.27 -28.58
CA PRO A 158 4.70 31.60 -28.31
C PRO A 158 5.07 31.76 -26.82
N ASN A 159 4.08 32.09 -25.99
CA ASN A 159 4.23 32.26 -24.55
C ASN A 159 3.75 31.05 -23.73
N ALA A 160 3.56 29.88 -24.35
CA ALA A 160 3.08 28.69 -23.66
C ALA A 160 4.01 28.26 -22.54
N ARG A 161 3.43 28.13 -21.34
CA ARG A 161 4.13 27.71 -20.13
C ARG A 161 3.25 26.73 -19.36
N ILE A 162 3.84 25.60 -18.99
CA ILE A 162 3.22 24.56 -18.18
C ILE A 162 3.96 24.56 -16.84
N HIS A 163 3.27 24.94 -15.78
CA HIS A 163 3.84 25.06 -14.44
C HIS A 163 3.72 23.73 -13.70
N TRP A 164 4.83 23.05 -13.48
CA TRP A 164 4.81 21.74 -12.81
C TRP A 164 4.92 21.88 -11.29
N ARG A 165 4.11 21.12 -10.55
CA ARG A 165 4.11 21.03 -9.09
C ARG A 165 3.95 19.58 -8.64
N ARG A 166 4.33 19.32 -7.40
CA ARG A 166 4.26 17.99 -6.79
C ARG A 166 3.10 17.89 -5.81
N TRP A 167 2.44 16.74 -5.76
CA TRP A 167 1.41 16.42 -4.77
C TRP A 167 1.87 16.66 -3.32
N PRO A 168 3.08 16.20 -2.91
CA PRO A 168 3.65 16.55 -1.62
C PRO A 168 3.69 18.06 -1.30
N GLN A 169 3.84 18.94 -2.30
CA GLN A 169 3.80 20.38 -2.06
C GLN A 169 2.39 20.85 -1.66
N VAL A 170 1.33 20.27 -2.22
CA VAL A 170 -0.06 20.58 -1.80
C VAL A 170 -0.26 20.28 -0.32
N TRP A 171 0.21 19.12 0.16
CA TRP A 171 0.18 18.79 1.59
C TRP A 171 0.93 19.84 2.43
N LYS A 172 2.14 20.22 2.00
CA LYS A 172 2.95 21.24 2.69
C LYS A 172 2.22 22.58 2.77
N TRP A 173 1.64 23.04 1.65
CA TRP A 173 0.91 24.31 1.62
C TRP A 173 -0.30 24.30 2.54
N LEU A 174 -1.08 23.21 2.55
CA LEU A 174 -2.22 23.11 3.46
C LEU A 174 -1.80 23.13 4.93
N LYS A 175 -0.66 22.53 5.28
CA LYS A 175 -0.10 22.58 6.66
C LYS A 175 0.35 23.98 7.06
N GLU A 176 1.03 24.69 6.16
CA GLU A 176 1.43 26.09 6.39
C GLU A 176 0.20 26.97 6.62
N ILE A 177 -0.85 26.81 5.80
CA ILE A 177 -2.11 27.54 5.94
C ILE A 177 -2.82 27.18 7.25
N GLN A 178 -2.86 25.89 7.61
CA GLN A 178 -3.46 25.42 8.87
C GLN A 178 -2.77 26.02 10.11
N GLY A 179 -1.46 26.32 10.01
CA GLY A 179 -0.68 26.96 11.07
C GLY A 179 -0.98 28.45 11.28
N ASN A 180 -1.72 29.09 10.36
CA ASN A 180 -2.08 30.50 10.48
C ASN A 180 -3.27 30.70 11.43
N GLN A 181 -3.15 31.65 12.37
CA GLN A 181 -4.14 31.94 13.42
C GLN A 181 -5.47 32.50 12.88
N GLU A 182 -5.51 32.97 11.63
CA GLU A 182 -6.70 33.56 11.02
C GLU A 182 -7.74 32.52 10.51
N VAL A 183 -7.42 31.23 10.55
CA VAL A 183 -8.31 30.16 10.08
C VAL A 183 -9.33 29.80 11.18
N ASN A 184 -10.62 29.97 10.89
CA ASN A 184 -11.68 29.61 11.85
C ASN A 184 -11.75 28.10 12.13
N GLY A 185 -12.34 27.72 13.27
CA GLY A 185 -12.33 26.32 13.74
C GLY A 185 -12.99 25.30 12.80
N VAL A 186 -14.01 25.69 12.02
CA VAL A 186 -14.64 24.79 11.03
C VAL A 186 -13.68 24.54 9.85
N SER A 187 -13.07 25.62 9.36
CA SER A 187 -12.10 25.57 8.27
C SER A 187 -10.86 24.77 8.68
N GLN A 188 -10.45 24.91 9.94
CA GLN A 188 -9.32 24.18 10.51
C GLN A 188 -9.58 22.66 10.53
N LYS A 189 -10.80 22.22 10.91
CA LYS A 189 -11.18 20.80 10.88
C LYS A 189 -11.21 20.24 9.46
N LEU A 190 -11.75 21.00 8.49
CA LEU A 190 -11.78 20.58 7.09
C LEU A 190 -10.36 20.49 6.51
N LEU A 191 -9.49 21.47 6.80
CA LEU A 191 -8.07 21.39 6.44
C LEU A 191 -7.39 20.17 7.06
N GLU A 192 -7.62 19.90 8.35
CA GLU A 192 -7.08 18.73 9.04
C GLU A 192 -7.51 17.42 8.38
N ALA A 193 -8.79 17.31 8.01
CA ALA A 193 -9.32 16.14 7.32
C ALA A 193 -8.68 15.98 5.92
N THR A 194 -8.52 17.07 5.16
CA THR A 194 -7.86 17.05 3.85
C THR A 194 -6.38 16.67 3.96
N ILE A 195 -5.69 17.18 4.97
CA ILE A 195 -4.29 16.82 5.28
C ILE A 195 -4.17 15.32 5.59
N LYS A 196 -5.00 14.80 6.49
CA LYS A 196 -5.03 13.37 6.85
C LYS A 196 -5.33 12.49 5.65
N LEU A 197 -6.20 12.94 4.74
CA LEU A 197 -6.50 12.23 3.50
C LEU A 197 -5.25 12.13 2.59
N LEU A 198 -4.48 13.21 2.47
CA LEU A 198 -3.21 13.22 1.72
C LEU A 198 -2.16 12.32 2.38
N GLU A 199 -2.05 12.34 3.72
CA GLU A 199 -1.15 11.46 4.48
C GLU A 199 -1.47 9.98 4.25
N ALA A 200 -2.76 9.60 4.32
CA ALA A 200 -3.21 8.23 4.08
C ALA A 200 -3.06 7.76 2.61
N ASN A 201 -2.66 8.66 1.70
CA ASN A 201 -2.51 8.39 0.27
C ASN A 201 -1.05 8.54 -0.20
N ASP A 202 -0.09 8.58 0.73
CA ASP A 202 1.34 8.76 0.49
C ASP A 202 1.68 10.07 -0.26
N MET A 203 0.87 11.11 -0.05
CA MET A 203 1.03 12.44 -0.67
C MET A 203 1.57 13.47 0.33
N ALA A 204 2.14 13.01 1.45
CA ALA A 204 2.73 13.89 2.46
C ALA A 204 4.14 14.33 2.05
N TYR A 205 4.49 15.59 2.32
CA TYR A 205 5.88 16.03 2.23
C TYR A 205 6.66 15.53 3.46
N PRO A 206 7.95 15.17 3.32
CA PRO A 206 8.77 14.84 4.48
C PRO A 206 8.81 16.04 5.44
N THR A 207 8.29 15.87 6.67
CA THR A 207 8.30 16.93 7.70
C THR A 207 9.64 17.10 8.40
N GLY A 208 10.69 16.46 7.87
CA GLY A 208 11.88 16.12 8.63
C GLY A 208 11.60 15.01 9.65
N PHE A 209 12.67 14.44 10.19
CA PHE A 209 12.58 13.44 11.24
C PHE A 209 12.27 14.13 12.57
N LYS A 210 11.32 13.59 13.33
CA LYS A 210 11.04 14.11 14.66
C LYS A 210 12.24 13.81 15.56
N LYS A 211 12.72 14.80 16.33
CA LYS A 211 13.89 14.63 17.21
C LYS A 211 13.71 13.48 18.20
N ASN A 212 12.49 13.26 18.68
CA ASN A 212 12.17 12.17 19.59
C ASN A 212 12.20 10.78 18.94
N TRP A 213 12.23 10.66 17.61
CA TRP A 213 12.44 9.36 16.95
C TRP A 213 13.87 8.85 17.12
N PHE A 214 14.80 9.72 17.53
CA PHE A 214 16.16 9.36 17.88
C PHE A 214 16.37 9.41 19.40
N ASP A 215 15.28 9.34 20.18
CA ASP A 215 15.41 9.25 21.62
C ASP A 215 15.87 7.85 22.05
N GLU A 216 16.36 7.79 23.28
CA GLU A 216 16.88 6.54 23.87
C GLU A 216 15.83 5.43 23.90
N LYS A 217 14.53 5.75 23.98
CA LYS A 217 13.46 4.74 24.02
C LYS A 217 13.33 4.04 22.68
N VAL A 218 13.38 4.79 21.57
CA VAL A 218 13.34 4.21 20.23
C VAL A 218 14.59 3.38 19.97
N CYS A 219 15.78 3.89 20.32
CA CYS A 219 17.02 3.12 20.20
C CYS A 219 16.98 1.83 21.01
N ASN A 220 16.60 1.89 22.28
CA ASN A 220 16.48 0.71 23.15
C ASN A 220 15.43 -0.30 22.63
N ALA A 221 14.35 0.17 22.00
CA ALA A 221 13.37 -0.72 21.37
C ALA A 221 13.99 -1.47 20.18
N LEU A 222 14.78 -0.79 19.34
CA LEU A 222 15.48 -1.43 18.22
C LEU A 222 16.51 -2.45 18.72
N ASP A 223 17.25 -2.16 19.79
CA ASP A 223 18.19 -3.10 20.39
C ASP A 223 17.49 -4.36 20.90
N ARG A 224 16.32 -4.21 21.54
CA ARG A 224 15.49 -5.35 21.97
C ARG A 224 14.96 -6.16 20.80
N VAL A 225 14.58 -5.52 19.70
CA VAL A 225 14.18 -6.21 18.47
C VAL A 225 15.36 -7.00 17.89
N GLN A 226 16.57 -6.43 17.89
CA GLN A 226 17.77 -7.16 17.46
C GLN A 226 18.08 -8.37 18.35
N GLU A 227 17.91 -8.24 19.67
CA GLU A 227 18.07 -9.34 20.61
C GLU A 227 17.04 -10.46 20.34
N LEU A 228 15.77 -10.10 20.16
CA LEU A 228 14.71 -11.04 19.80
C LEU A 228 15.02 -11.77 18.48
N CYS A 229 15.41 -11.04 17.43
CA CYS A 229 15.83 -11.62 16.15
C CYS A 229 16.99 -12.62 16.32
N ARG A 230 17.95 -12.31 17.21
CA ARG A 230 19.06 -13.21 17.54
C ARG A 230 18.57 -14.48 18.22
N GLU A 231 17.65 -14.38 19.18
CA GLU A 231 17.07 -15.53 19.88
C GLU A 231 16.25 -16.44 18.96
N ILE A 232 15.41 -15.87 18.10
CA ILE A 232 14.65 -16.59 17.07
C ILE A 232 15.63 -17.36 16.17
N ARG A 233 16.68 -16.69 15.69
CA ARG A 233 17.70 -17.31 14.83
C ARG A 233 18.40 -18.48 15.51
N LEU A 234 18.78 -18.35 16.77
CA LEU A 234 19.43 -19.42 17.54
C LEU A 234 18.48 -20.59 17.76
N THR A 235 17.24 -20.32 18.18
CA THR A 235 16.18 -21.32 18.38
C THR A 235 15.95 -22.13 17.10
N ILE A 236 15.75 -21.46 15.97
CA ILE A 236 15.52 -22.13 14.69
C ILE A 236 16.77 -22.84 14.19
N LYS A 237 17.98 -22.36 14.48
CA LYS A 237 19.21 -23.10 14.18
C LYS A 237 19.22 -24.46 14.89
N GLU A 238 18.81 -24.50 16.15
CA GLU A 238 18.73 -25.74 16.92
C GLU A 238 17.61 -26.67 16.42
N VAL A 239 16.44 -26.13 16.07
CA VAL A 239 15.37 -26.91 15.39
C VAL A 239 15.91 -27.54 14.11
N ASN A 240 16.57 -26.72 13.26
CA ASN A 240 17.13 -27.17 11.98
C ASN A 240 18.16 -28.29 12.14
N ALA A 241 18.99 -28.24 13.19
CA ALA A 241 20.00 -29.27 13.47
C ALA A 241 19.39 -30.66 13.72
N LYS A 242 18.14 -30.73 14.19
CA LYS A 242 17.43 -31.97 14.57
C LYS A 242 16.38 -32.42 13.54
N LEU A 243 16.16 -31.68 12.44
CA LEU A 243 15.12 -32.00 11.45
C LEU A 243 15.34 -33.34 10.77
N GLU A 244 16.58 -33.64 10.38
CA GLU A 244 16.92 -34.84 9.63
C GLU A 244 16.57 -36.11 10.41
N GLU A 245 16.87 -36.14 11.71
CA GLU A 245 16.53 -37.24 12.62
C GLU A 245 15.02 -37.45 12.76
N LYS A 246 14.23 -36.39 12.51
CA LYS A 246 12.77 -36.43 12.51
C LYS A 246 12.17 -36.60 11.12
N GLY A 247 12.97 -36.86 10.09
CA GLY A 247 12.46 -37.06 8.73
C GLY A 247 11.88 -35.79 8.09
N LEU A 248 12.31 -34.62 8.55
CA LEU A 248 11.87 -33.31 8.04
C LEU A 248 12.98 -32.64 7.22
N GLU A 249 12.59 -31.71 6.35
CA GLU A 249 13.46 -30.90 5.50
C GLU A 249 13.03 -29.43 5.57
N LYS A 250 13.99 -28.50 5.61
CA LYS A 250 13.73 -27.04 5.56
C LYS A 250 13.48 -26.60 4.11
N LEU A 251 12.42 -25.82 3.89
CA LEU A 251 12.06 -25.24 2.59
C LEU A 251 12.53 -23.79 2.42
N GLY A 252 12.39 -22.97 3.47
CA GLY A 252 12.67 -21.53 3.37
C GLY A 252 12.27 -20.77 4.64
N ASN A 253 12.29 -19.45 4.57
CA ASN A 253 11.81 -18.56 5.62
C ASN A 253 11.33 -17.23 5.05
N GLN A 254 10.43 -16.56 5.78
CA GLN A 254 9.94 -15.21 5.53
C GLN A 254 10.10 -14.34 6.80
N PRO A 255 10.59 -13.10 6.69
CA PRO A 255 11.26 -12.56 5.50
C PRO A 255 12.50 -13.39 5.14
N ASP A 256 12.89 -13.39 3.85
CA ASP A 256 14.18 -13.95 3.47
C ASP A 256 15.27 -13.03 4.02
N LEU A 257 15.92 -13.46 5.10
CA LEU A 257 17.00 -12.73 5.76
C LEU A 257 18.20 -12.46 4.84
N LYS A 258 18.26 -13.06 3.64
CA LYS A 258 19.26 -12.75 2.60
C LYS A 258 18.84 -11.62 1.66
N ILE A 259 17.56 -11.27 1.63
CA ILE A 259 16.97 -10.20 0.80
C ILE A 259 16.72 -8.97 1.68
N THR A 260 17.73 -8.52 2.43
CA THR A 260 17.62 -7.28 3.23
C THR A 260 17.97 -6.03 2.40
N GLY A 261 17.84 -6.09 1.07
CA GLY A 261 18.36 -5.07 0.15
C GLY A 261 17.32 -4.25 -0.61
N LYS A 262 16.02 -4.56 -0.50
CA LYS A 262 14.98 -3.81 -1.21
C LYS A 262 14.19 -2.97 -0.23
N LEU A 263 14.51 -1.68 -0.15
CA LEU A 263 13.73 -0.64 0.54
C LEU A 263 12.41 -0.36 -0.20
N GLY A 264 11.66 -1.40 -0.59
CA GLY A 264 10.46 -1.28 -1.41
C GLY A 264 9.23 -0.96 -0.57
N ASN A 265 8.92 -1.82 0.40
CA ASN A 265 7.79 -1.63 1.31
C ASN A 265 8.30 -1.33 2.72
N HIS A 266 7.81 -0.26 3.35
CA HIS A 266 8.24 0.14 4.68
C HIS A 266 7.77 -0.84 5.75
N ASP A 267 6.67 -1.57 5.51
CA ASP A 267 6.20 -2.64 6.39
C ASP A 267 7.18 -3.82 6.47
N GLU A 268 8.11 -3.94 5.51
CA GLU A 268 9.16 -4.97 5.49
C GLU A 268 10.43 -4.55 6.23
N TRP A 269 10.56 -3.30 6.67
CA TRP A 269 11.77 -2.79 7.33
C TRP A 269 11.92 -3.32 8.76
N VAL A 270 10.80 -3.56 9.43
CA VAL A 270 10.72 -4.24 10.73
C VAL A 270 9.67 -5.35 10.61
N PRO A 271 10.08 -6.60 10.40
CA PRO A 271 9.12 -7.70 10.19
C PRO A 271 8.24 -7.88 11.42
N ARG A 272 6.93 -7.97 11.18
CA ARG A 272 5.93 -8.25 12.22
C ARG A 272 5.76 -9.74 12.50
N SER A 273 6.28 -10.59 11.62
CA SER A 273 6.31 -12.04 11.82
C SER A 273 7.55 -12.67 11.18
N PHE A 274 7.95 -13.82 11.70
CA PHE A 274 9.01 -14.66 11.14
C PHE A 274 8.45 -16.06 10.90
N LEU A 275 8.32 -16.45 9.64
CA LEU A 275 7.84 -17.78 9.24
C LEU A 275 9.00 -18.64 8.76
N PHE A 276 9.03 -19.88 9.22
CA PHE A 276 10.00 -20.90 8.82
C PHE A 276 9.26 -22.11 8.27
N TYR A 277 9.58 -22.50 7.05
CA TYR A 277 8.85 -23.55 6.33
C TYR A 277 9.62 -24.86 6.29
N PHE A 278 8.89 -25.95 6.47
CA PHE A 278 9.40 -27.31 6.52
C PHE A 278 8.46 -28.26 5.76
N LYS A 279 8.97 -29.45 5.43
CA LYS A 279 8.16 -30.56 4.94
C LYS A 279 8.70 -31.89 5.43
N ASP A 280 7.86 -32.92 5.33
CA ASP A 280 8.31 -34.30 5.42
C ASP A 280 9.17 -34.68 4.19
N LYS A 281 10.24 -35.46 4.40
CA LYS A 281 11.13 -35.94 3.33
C LYS A 281 10.41 -36.80 2.29
N HIS A 282 9.30 -37.44 2.65
CA HIS A 282 8.50 -38.27 1.75
C HIS A 282 7.51 -37.47 0.90
N TRP A 283 7.27 -36.20 1.21
CA TRP A 283 6.44 -35.34 0.38
C TRP A 283 7.16 -35.00 -0.91
N THR A 284 6.41 -34.89 -2.01
CA THR A 284 6.94 -34.45 -3.31
C THR A 284 7.72 -33.14 -3.18
N LYS A 285 8.67 -32.92 -4.10
CA LYS A 285 9.48 -31.71 -4.09
C LYS A 285 8.58 -30.50 -4.33
N VAL A 286 8.47 -29.66 -3.31
CA VAL A 286 7.73 -28.40 -3.33
C VAL A 286 8.47 -27.41 -4.22
N LYS A 287 7.80 -26.86 -5.24
CA LYS A 287 8.35 -25.82 -6.13
C LYS A 287 8.19 -24.41 -5.54
N ASP A 288 7.08 -24.16 -4.84
CA ASP A 288 6.79 -22.90 -4.15
C ASP A 288 6.14 -23.22 -2.79
N PRO A 289 6.80 -22.94 -1.65
CA PRO A 289 6.26 -23.22 -0.32
C PRO A 289 5.06 -22.35 0.05
N ASN A 290 4.81 -21.25 -0.67
CA ASN A 290 3.62 -20.43 -0.45
C ASN A 290 2.37 -21.10 -1.02
N ILE A 291 2.49 -21.78 -2.17
CA ILE A 291 1.34 -22.38 -2.86
C ILE A 291 1.12 -23.85 -2.45
N HIS A 292 2.18 -24.51 -1.99
CA HIS A 292 2.12 -25.92 -1.63
C HIS A 292 1.98 -26.10 -0.12
N PRO A 293 1.26 -27.14 0.36
CA PRO A 293 1.18 -27.44 1.77
C PRO A 293 2.56 -27.59 2.40
N SER A 294 2.77 -26.84 3.48
CA SER A 294 4.04 -26.74 4.19
C SER A 294 3.80 -26.75 5.70
N LEU A 295 4.68 -27.39 6.45
CA LEU A 295 4.71 -27.24 7.90
C LEU A 295 5.40 -25.91 8.23
N CYS A 296 4.95 -25.19 9.24
CA CYS A 296 5.51 -23.90 9.61
C CYS A 296 5.78 -23.77 11.11
N ILE A 297 6.77 -22.94 11.42
CA ILE A 297 6.92 -22.28 12.73
C ILE A 297 6.85 -20.78 12.46
N GLU A 298 5.92 -20.09 13.12
CA GLU A 298 5.72 -18.65 13.02
C GLU A 298 6.03 -17.99 14.35
N PHE A 299 6.88 -16.97 14.37
CA PHE A 299 7.00 -16.05 15.50
C PHE A 299 6.25 -14.78 15.14
N ASN A 300 5.09 -14.55 15.75
CA ASN A 300 4.23 -13.41 15.44
C ASN A 300 4.37 -12.33 16.54
N LEU A 301 4.64 -11.11 16.08
CA LEU A 301 4.91 -9.93 16.91
C LEU A 301 3.78 -8.88 16.81
N GLU A 302 2.70 -9.19 16.11
CA GLU A 302 1.53 -8.32 16.05
C GLU A 302 0.87 -8.21 17.43
N SER A 303 0.33 -7.04 17.75
CA SER A 303 -0.25 -6.75 19.07
C SER A 303 -1.36 -7.72 19.47
N ASP A 304 -2.08 -8.24 18.47
CA ASP A 304 -3.30 -9.01 18.66
C ASP A 304 -3.02 -10.53 18.67
N TYR A 305 -1.83 -10.95 18.22
CA TYR A 305 -1.45 -12.37 18.03
C TYR A 305 -0.02 -12.63 18.49
N GLN A 306 0.33 -12.22 19.71
CA GLN A 306 1.69 -12.41 20.24
C GLN A 306 1.97 -13.87 20.61
N GLY A 307 3.05 -14.43 20.07
CA GLY A 307 3.50 -15.78 20.44
C GLY A 307 4.16 -16.55 19.30
N VAL A 308 4.20 -17.87 19.45
CA VAL A 308 4.81 -18.76 18.47
C VAL A 308 3.81 -19.81 18.01
N GLY A 309 3.47 -19.77 16.73
CA GLY A 309 2.64 -20.76 16.05
C GLY A 309 3.46 -21.91 15.52
N VAL A 310 2.94 -23.14 15.63
CA VAL A 310 3.46 -24.30 14.91
C VAL A 310 2.31 -24.98 14.20
N GLY A 311 2.37 -25.05 12.87
CA GLY A 311 1.19 -25.43 12.09
C GLY A 311 1.47 -26.02 10.72
N LEU A 312 0.37 -26.31 10.02
CA LEU A 312 0.28 -26.60 8.59
C LEU A 312 -0.26 -25.34 7.93
N LEU A 313 0.45 -24.85 6.92
CA LEU A 313 0.07 -23.72 6.08
C LEU A 313 -0.15 -24.20 4.64
N TRP A 314 -1.24 -23.77 4.02
CA TRP A 314 -1.49 -24.03 2.60
C TRP A 314 -2.35 -22.92 1.97
N ASN A 315 -1.78 -22.19 1.01
CA ASN A 315 -2.51 -21.23 0.21
C ASN A 315 -3.24 -21.92 -0.96
N ASP A 316 -4.51 -21.60 -1.13
CA ASP A 316 -5.49 -22.12 -2.08
C ASP A 316 -5.78 -23.64 -1.94
N PRO A 317 -6.22 -24.10 -0.75
CA PRO A 317 -6.59 -25.49 -0.52
C PRO A 317 -7.93 -25.81 -1.21
N ASN A 318 -8.14 -27.07 -1.63
CA ASN A 318 -9.45 -27.49 -2.11
C ASN A 318 -10.49 -27.54 -0.96
N GLU A 319 -11.76 -27.32 -1.28
CA GLU A 319 -12.85 -27.31 -0.28
C GLU A 319 -12.99 -28.64 0.47
N GLU A 320 -12.74 -29.77 -0.21
CA GLU A 320 -12.84 -31.11 0.37
C GLU A 320 -11.81 -31.34 1.49
N LEU A 321 -10.58 -30.84 1.33
CA LEU A 321 -9.58 -30.89 2.39
C LEU A 321 -9.95 -29.97 3.56
N VAL A 322 -10.39 -28.74 3.29
CA VAL A 322 -10.81 -27.81 4.35
C VAL A 322 -11.88 -28.48 5.21
N LYS A 323 -12.81 -29.19 4.57
CA LYS A 323 -13.82 -30.00 5.25
C LYS A 323 -13.22 -31.17 6.04
N GLU A 324 -12.36 -31.99 5.43
CA GLU A 324 -11.70 -33.13 6.11
C GLU A 324 -10.93 -32.67 7.35
N VAL A 325 -10.19 -31.57 7.23
CA VAL A 325 -9.40 -30.97 8.31
C VAL A 325 -10.30 -30.49 9.44
N ARG A 326 -11.39 -29.77 9.14
CA ARG A 326 -12.39 -29.34 10.13
C ARG A 326 -13.00 -30.53 10.88
N GLU A 327 -13.32 -31.60 10.18
CA GLU A 327 -13.88 -32.81 10.79
C GLU A 327 -12.86 -33.48 11.74
N ARG A 328 -11.59 -33.59 11.34
CA ARG A 328 -10.56 -34.30 12.12
C ARG A 328 -9.89 -33.48 13.21
N ILE A 329 -9.99 -32.15 13.16
CA ILE A 329 -9.54 -31.27 14.25
C ILE A 329 -10.22 -31.64 15.57
N SER A 330 -11.49 -32.08 15.52
CA SER A 330 -12.23 -32.53 16.70
C SER A 330 -11.59 -33.74 17.42
N GLU A 331 -10.72 -34.50 16.73
CA GLU A 331 -9.99 -35.65 17.27
C GLU A 331 -8.67 -35.26 17.96
N LEU A 332 -8.17 -34.03 17.74
CA LEU A 332 -7.00 -33.48 18.41
C LEU A 332 -7.40 -32.88 19.76
N ALA A 333 -7.58 -33.73 20.78
CA ALA A 333 -7.86 -33.29 22.14
C ALA A 333 -6.84 -32.22 22.61
N GLY A 334 -7.32 -31.01 22.91
CA GLY A 334 -6.50 -29.92 23.48
C GLY A 334 -5.75 -29.06 22.48
N ALA A 335 -6.06 -29.10 21.18
CA ALA A 335 -5.70 -28.00 20.29
C ALA A 335 -6.61 -26.80 20.60
N GLU A 336 -6.03 -25.69 21.06
CA GLU A 336 -6.62 -24.37 20.75
C GLU A 336 -6.46 -24.19 19.25
N VAL A 337 -7.35 -24.83 18.48
CA VAL A 337 -7.63 -24.36 17.14
C VAL A 337 -8.27 -23.02 17.38
N ASP A 338 -7.51 -21.96 17.14
CA ASP A 338 -8.09 -20.63 17.12
C ASP A 338 -9.32 -20.73 16.22
N ASP A 339 -10.51 -20.43 16.75
CA ASP A 339 -11.79 -20.48 16.03
C ASP A 339 -11.76 -19.58 14.78
N LYS A 340 -10.71 -18.76 14.65
CA LYS A 340 -10.20 -18.21 13.41
C LYS A 340 -9.40 -19.24 12.61
N LEU A 341 -10.07 -20.31 12.15
CA LEU A 341 -9.69 -20.92 10.87
C LEU A 341 -9.88 -19.82 9.82
N TRP A 342 -8.83 -19.06 9.53
CA TRP A 342 -8.83 -18.02 8.48
C TRP A 342 -8.98 -18.71 7.13
N ALA A 343 -10.19 -19.13 6.80
CA ALA A 343 -10.60 -19.36 5.43
C ALA A 343 -11.16 -18.06 4.84
N ASP A 344 -10.67 -16.89 5.29
CA ASP A 344 -10.82 -15.67 4.53
C ASP A 344 -9.72 -15.68 3.46
N ASP A 345 -10.13 -15.55 2.21
CA ASP A 345 -9.27 -15.43 1.02
C ASP A 345 -8.40 -16.65 0.64
N GLY A 346 -8.88 -17.87 0.93
CA GLY A 346 -8.33 -19.08 0.33
C GLY A 346 -7.04 -19.59 0.95
N GLU A 347 -6.84 -19.46 2.25
CA GLU A 347 -5.72 -20.08 2.98
C GLU A 347 -6.23 -21.12 3.99
N LEU A 348 -5.45 -22.17 4.26
CA LEU A 348 -5.66 -23.09 5.38
C LEU A 348 -4.46 -23.03 6.32
N SER A 349 -4.73 -22.62 7.56
CA SER A 349 -3.77 -22.64 8.67
C SER A 349 -4.33 -23.45 9.83
N VAL A 350 -3.59 -24.47 10.28
CA VAL A 350 -3.96 -25.30 11.43
C VAL A 350 -2.72 -25.55 12.28
N GLY A 351 -2.77 -25.21 13.57
CA GLY A 351 -1.60 -25.33 14.43
C GLY A 351 -1.89 -25.17 15.90
N TRP A 352 -0.80 -25.10 16.67
CA TRP A 352 -0.83 -24.74 18.09
C TRP A 352 -0.19 -23.39 18.29
N TRP A 353 -0.82 -22.55 19.12
CA TRP A 353 -0.19 -21.36 19.66
C TRP A 353 0.53 -21.68 20.96
N LEU A 354 1.81 -21.32 21.02
CA LEU A 354 2.63 -21.48 22.22
C LEU A 354 2.86 -20.11 22.83
N SER A 355 2.54 -19.97 24.12
CA SER A 355 2.80 -18.73 24.84
C SER A 355 4.29 -18.57 25.12
N ALA A 356 4.74 -17.34 25.39
CA ALA A 356 6.12 -17.09 25.81
C ALA A 356 6.52 -17.87 27.06
N LYS A 357 5.55 -18.19 27.95
CA LYS A 357 5.79 -19.02 29.14
C LYS A 357 6.11 -20.47 28.78
N ASP A 358 5.52 -20.99 27.70
CA ASP A 358 5.77 -22.36 27.24
C ASP A 358 7.18 -22.51 26.66
N LEU A 359 7.79 -21.39 26.25
CA LEU A 359 9.08 -21.31 25.56
C LEU A 359 10.18 -20.65 26.39
N SER A 360 9.96 -20.35 27.67
CA SER A 360 10.89 -19.56 28.49
C SER A 360 12.16 -20.29 28.95
N ASN A 361 12.33 -21.56 28.59
CA ASN A 361 13.45 -22.41 29.02
C ASN A 361 14.23 -22.96 27.81
N SER A 362 15.42 -23.52 28.04
CA SER A 362 16.30 -24.12 27.01
C SER A 362 15.68 -25.28 26.19
N GLU A 363 14.43 -25.64 26.46
CA GLU A 363 13.68 -26.70 25.78
C GLU A 363 12.83 -26.19 24.61
N ALA A 364 12.77 -24.86 24.37
CA ALA A 364 11.96 -24.30 23.30
C ALA A 364 12.17 -24.98 21.93
N PRO A 365 13.41 -25.24 21.46
CA PRO A 365 13.62 -25.94 20.20
C PRO A 365 13.01 -27.35 20.16
N ASP A 366 13.12 -28.10 21.25
CA ASP A 366 12.59 -29.47 21.34
C ASP A 366 11.06 -29.49 21.39
N LYS A 367 10.45 -28.53 22.09
CA LYS A 367 8.98 -28.35 22.10
C LYS A 367 8.45 -28.02 20.72
N LEU A 368 9.08 -27.06 20.03
CA LEU A 368 8.71 -26.68 18.67
C LEU A 368 8.84 -27.85 17.70
N LEU A 369 9.96 -28.58 17.76
CA LEU A 369 10.18 -29.76 16.93
C LEU A 369 9.15 -30.87 17.21
N CYS A 370 8.81 -31.09 18.49
CA CYS A 370 7.78 -32.05 18.88
C CYS A 370 6.41 -31.68 18.29
N LYS A 371 6.02 -30.41 18.37
CA LYS A 371 4.78 -29.92 17.75
C LYS A 371 4.78 -30.03 16.24
N LEU A 372 5.92 -29.74 15.60
CA LEU A 372 6.07 -29.86 14.15
C LEU A 372 5.88 -31.31 13.68
N VAL A 373 6.41 -32.27 14.44
CA VAL A 373 6.21 -33.71 14.22
C VAL A 373 4.75 -34.12 14.43
N GLN A 374 4.07 -33.59 15.45
CA GLN A 374 2.65 -33.84 15.69
C GLN A 374 1.78 -33.36 14.50
N ILE A 375 2.02 -32.15 13.99
CA ILE A 375 1.31 -31.65 12.79
C ILE A 375 1.62 -32.49 11.57
N ARG A 376 2.89 -32.86 11.34
CA ARG A 376 3.27 -33.75 10.23
C ARG A 376 2.49 -35.06 10.27
N ASP A 377 2.39 -35.68 11.43
CA ASP A 377 1.68 -36.96 11.59
C ASP A 377 0.18 -36.81 11.42
N PHE A 378 -0.38 -35.67 11.81
CA PHE A 378 -1.76 -35.30 11.49
C PHE A 378 -1.96 -35.15 9.98
N ALA A 379 -1.12 -34.34 9.33
CA ALA A 379 -1.15 -34.09 7.89
C ALA A 379 -1.03 -35.38 7.06
N ASN A 380 -0.13 -36.29 7.45
CA ASN A 380 0.05 -37.59 6.79
C ASN A 380 -1.16 -38.54 6.92
N LYS A 381 -2.14 -38.24 7.79
CA LYS A 381 -3.38 -39.03 7.93
C LYS A 381 -4.55 -38.52 7.09
N LEU A 382 -4.46 -37.31 6.54
CA LEU A 382 -5.51 -36.70 5.71
C LEU A 382 -5.46 -37.30 4.30
N GLU A 383 -6.58 -37.85 3.82
CA GLU A 383 -6.64 -38.56 2.55
C GLU A 383 -6.40 -37.62 1.37
N GLU A 384 -7.05 -36.46 1.38
CA GLU A 384 -6.92 -35.45 0.32
C GLU A 384 -5.48 -34.91 0.24
N LEU A 385 -4.89 -34.57 1.40
CA LEU A 385 -3.53 -34.03 1.46
C LEU A 385 -2.51 -35.05 0.97
N ARG A 386 -2.65 -36.34 1.30
CA ARG A 386 -1.75 -37.38 0.79
C ARG A 386 -1.76 -37.48 -0.73
N GLY A 387 -2.92 -37.32 -1.37
CA GLY A 387 -3.05 -37.26 -2.81
C GLY A 387 -2.21 -36.13 -3.40
N THR A 388 -2.38 -34.92 -2.88
CA THR A 388 -1.64 -33.72 -3.30
C THR A 388 -0.13 -33.83 -3.05
N LEU A 389 0.27 -34.40 -1.90
CA LEU A 389 1.67 -34.64 -1.55
C LEU A 389 2.31 -35.80 -2.33
N GLY A 390 1.56 -36.47 -3.22
CA GLY A 390 2.03 -37.61 -4.01
C GLY A 390 2.38 -38.85 -3.18
N LEU A 391 1.86 -38.95 -1.95
CA LEU A 391 2.11 -40.05 -1.05
C LEU A 391 1.30 -41.27 -1.49
N ARG A 392 1.95 -42.20 -2.21
CA ARG A 392 1.33 -43.43 -2.71
C ARG A 392 0.57 -44.15 -1.60
N THR A 393 -0.73 -44.33 -1.76
CA THR A 393 -1.52 -45.18 -0.88
C THR A 393 -1.02 -46.61 -1.06
N ALA A 394 -0.52 -47.25 -0.01
CA ALA A 394 -0.18 -48.66 -0.01
C ALA A 394 -1.46 -49.54 -0.07
N ARG A 395 -2.31 -49.36 -1.09
CA ARG A 395 -3.40 -50.28 -1.45
C ARG A 395 -2.96 -51.27 -2.54
N VAL A 396 -1.72 -51.79 -2.44
CA VAL A 396 -1.20 -52.85 -3.32
C VAL A 396 -1.19 -54.24 -2.64
N LEU A 397 -1.32 -54.33 -1.32
CA LEU A 397 -1.26 -55.64 -0.62
C LEU A 397 -2.61 -56.39 -0.45
N LYS A 398 -3.70 -55.94 -1.08
CA LYS A 398 -4.96 -56.71 -1.12
C LYS A 398 -5.26 -57.41 -2.45
N ARG A 399 -4.45 -57.20 -3.50
CA ARG A 399 -4.60 -57.84 -4.82
C ARG A 399 -3.67 -59.03 -5.07
N MET A 400 -2.73 -59.34 -4.18
CA MET A 400 -1.86 -60.53 -4.30
C MET A 400 -2.11 -61.61 -3.23
N GLY A 401 -3.24 -61.54 -2.51
CA GLY A 401 -3.55 -62.41 -1.36
C GLY A 401 -4.85 -63.20 -1.44
N LYS A 402 -5.38 -63.49 -2.64
CA LYS A 402 -6.42 -64.52 -2.81
C LYS A 402 -6.08 -65.37 -4.03
N GLY A 403 -5.40 -66.47 -3.76
CA GLY A 403 -5.14 -67.49 -4.75
C GLY A 403 -6.41 -68.19 -5.22
N THR A 404 -6.32 -68.76 -6.42
CA THR A 404 -7.03 -69.99 -6.75
C THR A 404 -6.04 -70.96 -7.39
N VAL A 405 -5.89 -72.05 -6.64
CA VAL A 405 -5.18 -73.33 -6.79
C VAL A 405 -5.12 -73.88 -8.23
N PRO A 406 -4.01 -74.54 -8.65
CA PRO A 406 -3.95 -75.26 -9.92
C PRO A 406 -4.73 -76.58 -9.83
N LYS A 407 -5.62 -76.85 -10.78
CA LYS A 407 -6.19 -78.19 -10.98
C LYS A 407 -5.22 -79.04 -11.80
N LYS A 408 -4.98 -80.25 -11.29
CA LYS A 408 -4.30 -81.37 -11.97
C LYS A 408 -5.06 -81.78 -13.22
#